data_AF-A0A496YS67-F1
#
_entry.id   AF-A0A496YS67-F1
#
_cell.length_a   1.000
_cell.length_b   1.000
_cell.length_c   1.000
_cell.angle_alpha   90.00
_cell.angle_beta   90.00
_cell.angle_gamma   90.00
#
_symmetry.space_group_name_H-M   'P 1'
#
loop_
_entity.id
_entity.type
_entity.pdbx_description
1 polymer ?
#
loop_
_entity_poly.entity_id
_entity_poly.type
_entity_poly.pdbx_seq_one_letter_code
_entity_poly.pdbx_strand_id
1 'polypeptide(L)'
;MEKRFDYFSARAALLVFLSIVILLGSVTKIYASWFVDERKLHISAHGQTSCIDCHEDIEGLPFHPNPQDVNKKEKDFFKADTCFSCHDDVMDELQKGLHSGRKIKYVAYYNNCIKCHDPHTQPRLRENRIGKFDTSKPRYEQCGACHEERSKLPPLSEEDEKCMSCHRLLDVKTAAGAQKIKALCIDCHGKGDTPQKKLTAKAVPLIDTQEYGATPHAGILCTQCHLSATQFGHSEQGLGDCLKCHYRHDEKVAHALHARVACEACHLKGIEPVRAEADNLIEWKRIPPPNNISVVHEMVLRDREASCTRCHFRGNKLGAVSTVLPPKSVICMPCHSATFSISDKTTVIALIVFLLGWVAAFAYWITASGSWSKRENAFVKVVGIFWDCIRNIFSSRIIVIIKALVVDVLFQRRLYRQSRSRWLIHSMIFLPFVFRFVWGIVALIVSLSKPQWRFVWAMLDKNYPLTGFLFDLTGLVIIAGIVLASIRGFINRKERLPGLPDQDKVALGLIAAIVVMGFFLEGARIAMTGWPHGAEYAFGGRLVSMLFAGSGNLDLVYGRMWYVHAILTGAFVAYVPFSRMFHIIMAPIVLAMNAVSVHGRRKK
;
A
#
# COMPACT_ATOMS: atom_id res chain seq x y z
N MET A 1 12.81 -22.07 47.56
CA MET A 1 11.35 -21.87 47.43
C MET A 1 11.10 -20.37 47.29
N GLU A 2 11.51 -19.76 46.18
CA GLU A 2 10.74 -19.66 44.92
C GLU A 2 9.69 -18.55 45.04
N LYS A 3 9.95 -17.27 44.76
CA LYS A 3 10.26 -16.69 43.42
C LYS A 3 9.51 -17.30 42.22
N ARG A 4 8.44 -18.07 42.43
CA ARG A 4 7.55 -18.62 41.37
C ARG A 4 6.15 -18.00 41.32
N PHE A 5 5.76 -17.14 42.25
CA PHE A 5 4.37 -16.68 42.36
C PHE A 5 3.98 -15.47 41.49
N ASP A 6 4.93 -14.70 40.95
CA ASP A 6 4.59 -13.48 40.16
C ASP A 6 4.51 -13.67 38.65
N TYR A 7 5.07 -14.74 38.10
CA TYR A 7 5.00 -14.98 36.63
C TYR A 7 3.68 -15.61 36.19
N PHE A 8 2.94 -16.27 37.09
CA PHE A 8 1.70 -16.96 36.77
C PHE A 8 0.50 -16.00 36.74
N SER A 9 0.46 -15.00 37.63
CA SER A 9 -0.60 -13.99 37.68
C SER A 9 -0.55 -13.03 36.48
N ALA A 10 0.65 -12.61 36.04
CA ALA A 10 0.82 -11.73 34.90
C ALA A 10 0.47 -12.41 33.56
N ARG A 11 0.79 -13.71 33.40
CA ARG A 11 0.40 -14.48 32.21
C ARG A 11 -1.09 -14.80 32.19
N ALA A 12 -1.69 -15.11 33.33
CA ALA A 12 -3.13 -15.30 33.43
C ALA A 12 -3.89 -13.99 33.16
N ALA A 13 -3.42 -12.85 33.70
CA ALA A 13 -3.99 -11.54 33.42
C ALA A 13 -3.84 -11.13 31.94
N LEU A 14 -2.68 -11.40 31.33
CA LEU A 14 -2.46 -11.15 29.90
C LEU A 14 -3.32 -12.06 29.02
N LEU A 15 -3.51 -13.32 29.39
CA LEU A 15 -4.38 -14.25 28.66
C LEU A 15 -5.86 -13.89 28.83
N VAL A 16 -6.30 -13.46 30.02
CA VAL A 16 -7.65 -12.95 30.24
C VAL A 16 -7.87 -11.64 29.49
N PHE A 17 -6.88 -10.74 29.48
CA PHE A 17 -6.94 -9.50 28.71
C PHE A 17 -6.95 -9.77 27.20
N LEU A 18 -6.10 -10.65 26.68
CA LEU A 18 -6.15 -11.09 25.28
C LEU A 18 -7.48 -11.78 24.96
N SER A 19 -8.01 -12.61 25.86
CA SER A 19 -9.29 -13.29 25.67
C SER A 19 -10.44 -12.28 25.63
N ILE A 20 -10.41 -11.26 26.50
CA ILE A 20 -11.38 -10.16 26.52
C ILE A 20 -11.22 -9.28 25.28
N VAL A 21 -10.01 -8.99 24.83
CA VAL A 21 -9.75 -8.24 23.58
C VAL A 21 -10.17 -9.03 22.35
N ILE A 22 -10.01 -10.37 22.35
CA ILE A 22 -10.48 -11.26 21.28
C ILE A 22 -12.01 -11.39 21.32
N LEU A 23 -12.63 -11.49 22.50
CA LEU A 23 -14.08 -11.55 22.68
C LEU A 23 -14.76 -10.21 22.36
N LEU A 24 -14.16 -9.08 22.73
CA LEU A 24 -14.63 -7.73 22.40
C LEU A 24 -14.33 -7.36 20.94
N GLY A 25 -13.23 -7.87 20.37
CA GLY A 25 -12.84 -7.67 18.97
C GLY A 25 -13.62 -8.52 17.96
N SER A 26 -14.43 -9.47 18.43
CA SER A 26 -15.24 -10.38 17.60
C SER A 26 -16.73 -10.05 17.61
N VAL A 27 -17.14 -8.88 18.12
CA VAL A 27 -18.48 -8.39 17.86
C VAL A 27 -18.51 -7.93 16.40
N THR A 28 -18.66 -8.89 15.47
CA THR A 28 -19.23 -8.59 14.17
C THR A 28 -20.56 -7.95 14.47
N LYS A 29 -20.64 -6.62 14.39
CA LYS A 29 -21.92 -5.94 14.30
C LYS A 29 -22.63 -6.58 13.10
N ILE A 30 -23.59 -7.45 13.38
CA ILE A 30 -24.52 -7.96 12.37
C ILE A 30 -25.39 -6.75 12.10
N TYR A 31 -25.04 -5.99 11.07
CA TYR A 31 -25.88 -4.90 10.60
C TYR A 31 -27.10 -5.52 9.92
N ALA A 32 -28.29 -5.06 10.30
CA ALA A 32 -29.52 -5.45 9.62
C ALA A 32 -29.40 -5.12 8.13
N SER A 33 -29.38 -6.17 7.32
CA SER A 33 -29.35 -6.11 5.86
C SER A 33 -30.77 -5.86 5.35
N TRP A 34 -30.90 -5.13 4.25
CA TRP A 34 -32.19 -5.06 3.54
C TRP A 34 -32.58 -6.37 2.86
N PHE A 35 -31.69 -7.37 2.84
CA PHE A 35 -31.96 -8.66 2.21
C PHE A 35 -32.36 -9.76 3.20
N VAL A 36 -33.33 -10.57 2.77
CA VAL A 36 -33.87 -11.72 3.49
C VAL A 36 -33.45 -13.01 2.77
N ASP A 37 -32.87 -13.95 3.52
CA ASP A 37 -32.55 -15.30 3.02
C ASP A 37 -33.82 -16.17 3.07
N GLU A 38 -34.40 -16.44 1.90
CA GLU A 38 -35.64 -17.19 1.75
C GLU A 38 -35.59 -18.59 2.38
N ARG A 39 -34.43 -19.27 2.37
CA ARG A 39 -34.29 -20.58 3.03
C ARG A 39 -34.39 -20.46 4.54
N LYS A 40 -33.79 -19.39 5.11
CA LYS A 40 -33.85 -19.15 6.55
C LYS A 40 -35.25 -18.68 6.98
N LEU A 41 -35.90 -17.86 6.16
CA LEU A 41 -37.29 -17.46 6.36
C LEU A 41 -38.21 -18.68 6.36
N HIS A 42 -38.08 -19.56 5.37
CA HIS A 42 -38.91 -20.76 5.24
C HIS A 42 -38.91 -21.66 6.49
N ILE A 43 -37.74 -21.84 7.13
CA ILE A 43 -37.64 -22.65 8.36
C ILE A 43 -37.90 -21.88 9.66
N SER A 44 -38.11 -20.56 9.57
CA SER A 44 -38.35 -19.71 10.72
C SER A 44 -39.73 -19.98 11.32
N ALA A 45 -39.96 -19.50 12.54
CA ALA A 45 -41.27 -19.55 13.17
C ALA A 45 -42.33 -18.79 12.37
N HIS A 46 -41.93 -17.73 11.66
CA HIS A 46 -42.79 -16.84 10.88
C HIS A 46 -42.75 -17.13 9.37
N GLY A 47 -42.17 -18.24 8.92
CA GLY A 47 -42.00 -18.54 7.49
C GLY A 47 -43.30 -18.76 6.70
N GLN A 48 -44.44 -18.77 7.39
CA GLN A 48 -45.79 -18.88 6.82
C GLN A 48 -46.64 -17.62 7.10
N THR A 49 -46.08 -16.61 7.75
CA THR A 49 -46.72 -15.32 8.02
C THR A 49 -46.47 -14.39 6.83
N SER A 50 -47.49 -13.66 6.38
CA SER A 50 -47.33 -12.71 5.27
C SER A 50 -46.39 -11.57 5.70
N CYS A 51 -45.61 -11.03 4.76
CA CYS A 51 -44.74 -9.90 5.01
C CYS A 51 -45.54 -8.70 5.53
N ILE A 52 -46.74 -8.47 4.98
CA ILE A 52 -47.58 -7.32 5.33
C ILE A 52 -48.21 -7.44 6.73
N ASP A 53 -48.39 -8.65 7.27
CA ASP A 53 -48.89 -8.85 8.65
C ASP A 53 -47.94 -8.24 9.69
N CYS A 54 -46.65 -8.11 9.33
CA CYS A 54 -45.63 -7.46 10.16
C CYS A 54 -45.26 -6.05 9.65
N HIS A 55 -45.42 -5.79 8.36
CA HIS A 55 -45.04 -4.56 7.65
C HIS A 55 -46.24 -3.80 7.09
N GLU A 56 -47.32 -3.71 7.87
CA GLU A 56 -48.59 -3.04 7.49
C GLU A 56 -48.38 -1.58 7.09
N ASP A 57 -47.34 -0.92 7.61
CA ASP A 57 -47.02 0.48 7.35
C ASP A 57 -46.49 0.77 5.95
N ILE A 58 -46.19 -0.28 5.17
CA ILE A 58 -45.75 -0.17 3.78
C ILE A 58 -46.94 -0.18 2.81
N GLU A 59 -48.08 -0.74 3.20
CA GLU A 59 -49.24 -0.85 2.34
C GLU A 59 -49.82 0.54 2.01
N GLY A 60 -50.08 0.80 0.72
CA GLY A 60 -50.63 2.08 0.25
C GLY A 60 -49.61 3.22 0.13
N LEU A 61 -48.33 3.01 0.45
CA LEU A 61 -47.29 4.00 0.18
C LEU A 61 -47.07 4.16 -1.34
N PRO A 62 -46.87 5.40 -1.83
CA PRO A 62 -46.60 5.63 -3.26
C PRO A 62 -45.27 5.04 -3.70
N PHE A 63 -44.34 4.82 -2.77
CA PHE A 63 -43.06 4.14 -2.98
C PHE A 63 -42.41 3.74 -1.66
N HIS A 64 -41.58 2.68 -1.71
CA HIS A 64 -40.65 2.34 -0.65
C HIS A 64 -39.33 1.84 -1.26
N PRO A 65 -38.19 1.99 -0.56
CA PRO A 65 -38.03 2.77 0.67
C PRO A 65 -38.08 4.28 0.39
N ASN A 66 -38.42 5.07 1.41
CA ASN A 66 -38.26 6.52 1.34
C ASN A 66 -36.76 6.88 1.46
N PRO A 67 -36.13 7.54 0.47
CA PRO A 67 -34.71 7.90 0.53
C PRO A 67 -34.35 8.82 1.71
N GLN A 68 -35.32 9.48 2.33
CA GLN A 68 -35.06 10.29 3.53
C GLN A 68 -34.89 9.44 4.80
N ASP A 69 -35.35 8.20 4.77
CA ASP A 69 -35.40 7.31 5.93
C ASP A 69 -34.27 6.27 5.94
N VAL A 70 -33.52 6.09 4.85
CA VAL A 70 -32.48 5.05 4.73
C VAL A 70 -31.30 5.22 5.71
N ASN A 71 -31.14 6.40 6.30
CA ASN A 71 -30.14 6.68 7.33
C ASN A 71 -30.63 6.46 8.76
N LYS A 72 -31.94 6.23 8.95
CA LYS A 72 -32.48 5.83 10.25
C LYS A 72 -31.97 4.42 10.61
N LYS A 73 -31.98 4.10 11.89
CA LYS A 73 -31.59 2.79 12.41
C LYS A 73 -32.80 1.86 12.37
N GLU A 74 -32.55 0.56 12.29
CA GLU A 74 -33.58 -0.49 12.34
C GLU A 74 -34.59 -0.28 13.50
N LYS A 75 -34.09 0.05 14.70
CA LYS A 75 -34.91 0.33 15.88
C LYS A 75 -35.90 1.50 15.73
N ASP A 76 -35.66 2.40 14.77
CA ASP A 76 -36.52 3.57 14.55
C ASP A 76 -37.77 3.19 13.75
N PHE A 77 -37.76 2.02 13.10
CA PHE A 77 -38.90 1.41 12.42
C PHE A 77 -39.58 0.32 13.27
N PHE A 78 -38.95 -0.10 14.37
CA PHE A 78 -39.45 -1.16 15.23
C PHE A 78 -40.59 -0.68 16.14
N LYS A 79 -41.67 -1.45 16.16
CA LYS A 79 -42.79 -1.29 17.08
C LYS A 79 -43.02 -2.60 17.82
N ALA A 80 -42.91 -2.57 19.16
CA ALA A 80 -43.13 -3.77 19.98
C ALA A 80 -44.58 -4.29 19.88
N ASP A 81 -45.54 -3.38 19.70
CA ASP A 81 -46.97 -3.70 19.58
C ASP A 81 -47.27 -4.66 18.42
N THR A 82 -46.50 -4.59 17.32
CA THR A 82 -46.60 -5.53 16.21
C THR A 82 -46.39 -6.98 16.68
N CYS A 83 -45.43 -7.20 17.58
CA CYS A 83 -45.17 -8.52 18.15
C CYS A 83 -46.27 -8.94 19.13
N PHE A 84 -46.80 -8.01 19.93
CA PHE A 84 -47.81 -8.30 20.94
C PHE A 84 -49.18 -8.67 20.37
N SER A 85 -49.44 -8.38 19.09
CA SER A 85 -50.64 -8.87 18.39
C SER A 85 -50.77 -10.40 18.40
N CYS A 86 -49.64 -11.12 18.45
CA CYS A 86 -49.58 -12.59 18.46
C CYS A 86 -48.82 -13.16 19.68
N HIS A 87 -48.12 -12.31 20.44
CA HIS A 87 -47.34 -12.66 21.64
C HIS A 87 -47.76 -11.80 22.84
N ASP A 88 -49.05 -11.75 23.12
CA ASP A 88 -49.66 -10.91 24.17
C ASP A 88 -49.18 -11.30 25.59
N ASP A 89 -49.01 -12.59 25.83
CA ASP A 89 -48.47 -13.19 27.04
C ASP A 89 -47.02 -12.76 27.36
N VAL A 90 -46.23 -12.38 26.34
CA VAL A 90 -44.86 -11.85 26.54
C VAL A 90 -44.89 -10.46 27.16
N MET A 91 -45.88 -9.62 26.83
CA MET A 91 -46.03 -8.29 27.44
C MET A 91 -46.22 -8.41 28.95
N ASP A 92 -47.10 -9.32 29.39
CA ASP A 92 -47.37 -9.59 30.79
C ASP A 92 -46.16 -10.16 31.54
N GLU A 93 -45.37 -11.04 30.90
CA GLU A 93 -44.12 -11.53 31.48
C GLU A 93 -43.11 -10.39 31.69
N LEU A 94 -42.93 -9.52 30.69
CA LEU A 94 -41.99 -8.41 30.75
C LEU A 94 -42.37 -7.41 31.85
N GLN A 95 -43.67 -7.13 32.04
CA GLN A 95 -44.16 -6.30 33.16
C GLN A 95 -43.86 -6.92 34.53
N LYS A 96 -43.89 -8.25 34.64
CA LYS A 96 -43.50 -9.00 35.84
C LYS A 96 -41.98 -9.13 36.01
N GLY A 97 -41.19 -8.51 35.12
CA GLY A 97 -39.72 -8.59 35.14
C GLY A 97 -39.21 -9.99 34.76
N LEU A 98 -39.94 -10.70 33.90
CA LEU A 98 -39.60 -12.02 33.38
C LEU A 98 -39.38 -11.98 31.86
N HIS A 99 -38.53 -12.86 31.37
CA HIS A 99 -38.43 -13.16 29.94
C HIS A 99 -38.06 -14.64 29.77
N SER A 100 -38.91 -15.41 29.09
CA SER A 100 -38.75 -16.87 28.95
C SER A 100 -38.62 -17.58 30.32
N GLY A 101 -39.42 -17.16 31.30
CA GLY A 101 -39.43 -17.72 32.65
C GLY A 101 -38.21 -17.39 33.52
N ARG A 102 -37.34 -16.46 33.11
CA ARG A 102 -36.19 -16.00 33.90
C ARG A 102 -36.36 -14.55 34.34
N LYS A 103 -35.98 -14.23 35.58
CA LYS A 103 -35.95 -12.83 36.07
C LYS A 103 -34.92 -12.00 35.30
N ILE A 104 -35.36 -10.87 34.78
CA ILE A 104 -34.53 -9.91 34.06
C ILE A 104 -34.27 -8.66 34.92
N LYS A 105 -33.04 -8.12 34.85
CA LYS A 105 -32.63 -6.98 35.68
C LYS A 105 -33.03 -5.61 35.10
N TYR A 106 -33.11 -5.51 33.78
CA TYR A 106 -33.34 -4.24 33.07
C TYR A 106 -34.45 -4.42 32.04
N VAL A 107 -35.70 -4.24 32.45
CA VAL A 107 -36.88 -4.44 31.58
C VAL A 107 -36.81 -3.58 30.33
N ALA A 108 -36.37 -2.32 30.44
CA ALA A 108 -36.22 -1.40 29.31
C ALA A 108 -35.29 -1.92 28.19
N TYR A 109 -34.34 -2.80 28.49
CA TYR A 109 -33.48 -3.43 27.48
C TYR A 109 -34.27 -4.37 26.55
N TYR A 110 -35.35 -4.98 27.06
CA TYR A 110 -36.18 -5.96 26.36
C TYR A 110 -37.31 -5.31 25.55
N ASN A 111 -37.48 -3.99 25.65
CA ASN A 111 -38.44 -3.23 24.82
C ASN A 111 -38.02 -3.17 23.35
N ASN A 112 -36.80 -3.59 23.00
CA ASN A 112 -36.34 -3.71 21.62
C ASN A 112 -36.06 -5.19 21.32
N CYS A 113 -37.11 -5.94 21.00
CA CYS A 113 -37.08 -7.39 20.77
C CYS A 113 -36.05 -7.77 19.70
N ILE A 114 -35.98 -6.99 18.62
CA ILE A 114 -35.14 -7.26 17.45
C ILE A 114 -33.63 -7.12 17.72
N LYS A 115 -33.26 -6.57 18.88
CA LYS A 115 -31.86 -6.57 19.32
C LYS A 115 -31.33 -7.98 19.56
N CYS A 116 -32.20 -8.92 19.90
CA CYS A 116 -31.83 -10.30 20.20
C CYS A 116 -32.57 -11.33 19.32
N HIS A 117 -33.72 -10.96 18.76
CA HIS A 117 -34.51 -11.81 17.87
C HIS A 117 -34.46 -11.31 16.43
N ASP A 118 -34.38 -12.20 15.46
CA ASP A 118 -34.56 -11.86 14.06
C ASP A 118 -35.81 -12.59 13.55
N PRO A 119 -36.93 -11.89 13.32
CA PRO A 119 -38.19 -12.53 12.93
C PRO A 119 -38.06 -13.33 11.62
N HIS A 120 -37.12 -12.94 10.74
CA HIS A 120 -36.90 -13.62 9.45
C HIS A 120 -36.07 -14.90 9.57
N THR A 121 -35.41 -15.16 10.70
CA THR A 121 -34.53 -16.33 10.84
C THR A 121 -34.72 -17.12 12.14
N GLN A 122 -35.52 -16.59 13.07
CA GLN A 122 -35.79 -17.20 14.36
C GLN A 122 -36.50 -18.55 14.20
N PRO A 123 -35.89 -19.68 14.60
CA PRO A 123 -36.51 -21.00 14.46
C PRO A 123 -37.60 -21.22 15.53
N ARG A 124 -38.54 -22.13 15.24
CA ARG A 124 -39.53 -22.62 16.22
C ARG A 124 -38.83 -23.23 17.45
N LEU A 125 -39.29 -22.86 18.65
CA LEU A 125 -38.74 -23.31 19.92
C LEU A 125 -39.65 -24.36 20.59
N ARG A 126 -39.06 -25.24 21.40
CA ARG A 126 -39.74 -26.22 22.29
C ARG A 126 -40.70 -27.19 21.57
N GLU A 127 -41.91 -27.39 22.09
CA GLU A 127 -42.87 -28.43 21.70
C GLU A 127 -43.34 -28.33 20.24
N ASN A 128 -43.18 -27.16 19.61
CA ASN A 128 -43.50 -26.92 18.20
C ASN A 128 -42.30 -27.13 17.26
N ARG A 129 -41.23 -27.79 17.71
CA ARG A 129 -40.08 -28.13 16.86
C ARG A 129 -40.45 -29.26 15.90
N ILE A 130 -40.45 -28.96 14.61
CA ILE A 130 -40.64 -29.95 13.54
C ILE A 130 -39.27 -30.42 13.06
N GLY A 131 -39.03 -31.74 13.06
CA GLY A 131 -37.85 -32.37 12.47
C GLY A 131 -36.65 -32.63 13.40
N LYS A 132 -35.87 -33.68 13.07
CA LYS A 132 -34.62 -34.04 13.76
C LYS A 132 -33.40 -33.48 13.01
N PHE A 133 -32.93 -32.31 13.45
CA PHE A 133 -31.75 -31.67 12.87
C PHE A 133 -30.46 -32.25 13.42
N ASP A 134 -29.48 -32.48 12.55
CA ASP A 134 -28.10 -32.73 12.93
C ASP A 134 -27.47 -31.42 13.43
N THR A 135 -26.99 -31.43 14.67
CA THR A 135 -26.36 -30.27 15.32
C THR A 135 -25.01 -29.91 14.68
N SER A 136 -24.41 -30.80 13.89
CA SER A 136 -23.14 -30.56 13.18
C SER A 136 -23.32 -29.80 11.86
N LYS A 137 -24.55 -29.65 11.37
CA LYS A 137 -24.88 -28.98 10.10
C LYS A 137 -25.78 -27.76 10.31
N PRO A 138 -25.71 -26.72 9.46
CA PRO A 138 -26.65 -25.60 9.52
C PRO A 138 -28.10 -26.07 9.28
N ARG A 139 -29.06 -25.54 10.03
CA ARG A 139 -30.48 -25.99 9.92
C ARG A 139 -31.11 -25.68 8.57
N TYR A 140 -30.76 -24.54 7.97
CA TYR A 140 -31.29 -24.10 6.66
C TYR A 140 -30.72 -24.90 5.47
N GLU A 141 -29.82 -25.85 5.72
CA GLU A 141 -29.29 -26.79 4.72
C GLU A 141 -29.87 -28.20 4.90
N GLN A 142 -30.79 -28.38 5.85
CA GLN A 142 -31.33 -29.68 6.25
C GLN A 142 -32.84 -29.73 6.04
N CYS A 143 -33.32 -29.31 4.87
CA CYS A 143 -34.76 -29.27 4.55
C CYS A 143 -35.44 -30.64 4.72
N GLY A 144 -34.69 -31.73 4.42
CA GLY A 144 -35.09 -33.12 4.63
C GLY A 144 -35.43 -33.50 6.08
N ALA A 145 -35.09 -32.66 7.06
CA ALA A 145 -35.39 -32.91 8.47
C ALA A 145 -36.88 -32.72 8.81
N CYS A 146 -37.60 -31.87 8.07
CA CYS A 146 -39.00 -31.51 8.36
C CYS A 146 -40.00 -32.16 7.38
N HIS A 147 -39.60 -32.32 6.12
CA HIS A 147 -40.39 -32.91 5.05
C HIS A 147 -39.47 -33.65 4.05
N GLU A 148 -40.01 -34.34 3.06
CA GLU A 148 -39.21 -34.96 1.99
C GLU A 148 -38.35 -33.91 1.29
N GLU A 149 -37.06 -34.17 1.11
CA GLU A 149 -36.13 -33.21 0.50
C GLU A 149 -36.54 -32.85 -0.93
N ARG A 150 -36.58 -31.56 -1.24
CA ARG A 150 -36.93 -31.02 -2.56
C ARG A 150 -35.80 -30.12 -3.06
N SER A 151 -35.62 -30.06 -4.38
CA SER A 151 -34.57 -29.27 -5.03
C SER A 151 -34.86 -27.76 -5.10
N LYS A 152 -36.10 -27.35 -4.80
CA LYS A 152 -36.54 -25.94 -4.78
C LYS A 152 -37.52 -25.72 -3.63
N LEU A 153 -37.51 -24.50 -3.10
CA LEU A 153 -38.51 -24.06 -2.13
C LEU A 153 -39.90 -23.96 -2.79
N PRO A 154 -40.98 -24.14 -2.02
CA PRO A 154 -42.32 -23.81 -2.51
C PRO A 154 -42.37 -22.31 -2.90
N PRO A 155 -43.16 -21.94 -3.92
CA PRO A 155 -43.32 -20.54 -4.28
C PRO A 155 -43.97 -19.77 -3.13
N LEU A 156 -43.57 -18.52 -2.95
CA LEU A 156 -44.23 -17.58 -2.05
C LEU A 156 -45.60 -17.20 -2.61
N SER A 157 -46.44 -16.60 -1.75
CA SER A 157 -47.69 -15.98 -2.18
C SER A 157 -47.39 -14.87 -3.20
N GLU A 158 -48.36 -14.53 -4.06
CA GLU A 158 -48.19 -13.41 -5.01
C GLU A 158 -47.92 -12.07 -4.30
N GLU A 159 -48.39 -11.92 -3.06
CA GLU A 159 -48.16 -10.76 -2.21
C GLU A 159 -46.71 -10.72 -1.71
N ASP A 160 -46.24 -11.78 -1.06
CA ASP A 160 -44.86 -11.87 -0.54
C ASP A 160 -43.82 -11.84 -1.65
N GLU A 161 -44.15 -12.38 -2.83
CA GLU A 161 -43.27 -12.34 -3.99
C GLU A 161 -43.04 -10.90 -4.48
N LYS A 162 -44.01 -9.98 -4.31
CA LYS A 162 -43.78 -8.55 -4.61
C LYS A 162 -42.69 -7.98 -3.70
N CYS A 163 -42.70 -8.31 -2.41
CA CYS A 163 -41.66 -7.88 -1.47
C CYS A 163 -40.31 -8.54 -1.78
N MET A 164 -40.31 -9.86 -1.99
CA MET A 164 -39.11 -10.65 -2.25
C MET A 164 -38.51 -10.40 -3.65
N SER A 165 -39.28 -9.80 -4.56
CA SER A 165 -38.77 -9.26 -5.83
C SER A 165 -37.64 -8.24 -5.63
N CYS A 166 -37.57 -7.57 -4.47
CA CYS A 166 -36.48 -6.67 -4.08
C CYS A 166 -35.66 -7.22 -2.90
N HIS A 167 -36.33 -7.77 -1.87
CA HIS A 167 -35.70 -8.16 -0.61
C HIS A 167 -35.03 -9.54 -0.61
N ARG A 168 -35.33 -10.43 -1.58
CA ARG A 168 -34.70 -11.76 -1.64
C ARG A 168 -33.18 -11.63 -1.75
N LEU A 169 -32.45 -12.26 -0.83
CA LEU A 169 -31.00 -12.40 -0.91
C LEU A 169 -30.64 -13.27 -2.12
N LEU A 170 -30.04 -12.64 -3.13
CA LEU A 170 -29.58 -13.34 -4.34
C LEU A 170 -28.08 -13.61 -4.29
N ASP A 171 -27.66 -14.67 -4.97
CA ASP A 171 -26.24 -14.93 -5.18
C ASP A 171 -25.66 -13.88 -6.12
N VAL A 172 -24.88 -12.98 -5.53
CA VAL A 172 -24.19 -11.87 -6.21
C VAL A 172 -23.14 -12.34 -7.21
N LYS A 173 -22.75 -13.63 -7.17
CA LYS A 173 -21.87 -14.25 -8.17
C LYS A 173 -22.59 -14.54 -9.49
N THR A 174 -23.92 -14.59 -9.49
CA THR A 174 -24.72 -14.77 -10.70
C THR A 174 -24.97 -13.43 -11.38
N ALA A 175 -25.01 -13.41 -12.71
CA ALA A 175 -25.31 -12.19 -13.48
C ALA A 175 -26.68 -11.60 -13.10
N ALA A 176 -27.68 -12.46 -12.89
CA ALA A 176 -29.03 -12.05 -12.48
C ALA A 176 -29.03 -11.39 -11.08
N GLY A 177 -28.35 -12.00 -10.09
CA GLY A 177 -28.21 -11.43 -8.75
C GLY A 177 -27.48 -10.10 -8.77
N ALA A 178 -26.40 -10.00 -9.53
CA ALA A 178 -25.64 -8.77 -9.69
C ALA A 178 -26.45 -7.63 -10.33
N GLN A 179 -27.19 -7.95 -11.39
CA GLN A 179 -28.04 -6.99 -12.08
C GLN A 179 -29.18 -6.49 -11.20
N LYS A 180 -29.79 -7.36 -10.38
CA LYS A 180 -30.85 -6.96 -9.46
C LYS A 180 -30.36 -6.01 -8.37
N ILE A 181 -29.19 -6.26 -7.76
CA ILE A 181 -28.59 -5.33 -6.79
C ILE A 181 -28.27 -3.98 -7.44
N LYS A 182 -27.70 -4.01 -8.65
CA LYS A 182 -27.42 -2.78 -9.40
C LYS A 182 -28.70 -2.00 -9.69
N ALA A 183 -29.77 -2.67 -10.12
CA ALA A 183 -31.06 -2.06 -10.39
C ALA A 183 -31.64 -1.40 -9.13
N LEU A 184 -31.56 -2.06 -7.97
CA LEU A 184 -32.01 -1.51 -6.69
C LEU A 184 -31.29 -0.21 -6.34
N CYS A 185 -29.96 -0.16 -6.49
CA CYS A 185 -29.20 1.07 -6.21
C CYS A 185 -29.55 2.20 -7.20
N ILE A 186 -29.69 1.87 -8.49
CA ILE A 186 -29.97 2.84 -9.56
C ILE A 186 -31.41 3.35 -9.53
N ASP A 187 -32.34 2.65 -8.86
CA ASP A 187 -33.71 3.15 -8.69
C ASP A 187 -33.75 4.45 -7.88
N CYS A 188 -32.86 4.61 -6.90
CA CYS A 188 -32.70 5.87 -6.15
C CYS A 188 -31.57 6.75 -6.69
N HIS A 189 -30.42 6.17 -7.05
CA HIS A 189 -29.22 6.94 -7.42
C HIS A 189 -29.10 7.23 -8.91
N GLY A 190 -29.87 6.57 -9.76
CA GLY A 190 -29.85 6.82 -11.20
C GLY A 190 -30.49 8.16 -11.55
N LYS A 191 -30.00 8.80 -12.60
CA LYS A 191 -30.64 9.96 -13.22
C LYS A 191 -32.09 9.62 -13.62
N GLY A 192 -33.02 10.53 -13.33
CA GLY A 192 -34.44 10.40 -13.72
C GLY A 192 -35.38 11.22 -12.84
N ASP A 193 -36.67 11.16 -13.18
CA ASP A 193 -37.71 12.05 -12.64
C ASP A 193 -38.67 11.40 -11.63
N THR A 194 -38.41 10.16 -11.23
CA THR A 194 -39.24 9.46 -10.23
C THR A 194 -39.15 10.18 -8.86
N PRO A 195 -40.19 10.10 -8.01
CA PRO A 195 -40.21 10.76 -6.71
C PRO A 195 -38.96 10.45 -5.85
N GLN A 196 -38.53 9.19 -5.82
CA GLN A 196 -37.36 8.70 -5.08
C GLN A 196 -36.07 9.33 -5.60
N LYS A 197 -35.89 9.41 -6.93
CA LYS A 197 -34.71 10.03 -7.55
C LYS A 197 -34.66 11.53 -7.27
N LYS A 198 -35.81 12.23 -7.34
CA LYS A 198 -35.90 13.66 -7.00
C LYS A 198 -35.58 13.93 -5.53
N LEU A 199 -35.96 13.04 -4.62
CA LEU A 199 -35.59 13.12 -3.21
C LEU A 199 -34.09 12.87 -3.01
N THR A 200 -33.56 11.80 -3.61
CA THR A 200 -32.13 11.46 -3.55
C THR A 200 -31.24 12.58 -4.10
N ALA A 201 -31.65 13.20 -5.21
CA ALA A 201 -30.93 14.30 -5.85
C ALA A 201 -30.73 15.52 -4.94
N LYS A 202 -31.59 15.73 -3.93
CA LYS A 202 -31.42 16.82 -2.96
C LYS A 202 -30.27 16.58 -1.99
N ALA A 203 -29.89 15.32 -1.78
CA ALA A 203 -28.85 14.92 -0.83
C ALA A 203 -27.53 14.57 -1.51
N VAL A 204 -27.57 13.88 -2.65
CA VAL A 204 -26.37 13.42 -3.37
C VAL A 204 -26.52 13.56 -4.89
N PRO A 205 -25.41 13.80 -5.63
CA PRO A 205 -25.41 13.77 -7.08
C PRO A 205 -25.83 12.39 -7.63
N LEU A 206 -26.67 12.40 -8.67
CA LEU A 206 -27.18 11.20 -9.34
C LEU A 206 -26.17 10.63 -10.34
N ILE A 207 -26.31 9.36 -10.70
CA ILE A 207 -25.48 8.65 -11.65
C ILE A 207 -26.19 8.61 -13.00
N ASP A 208 -25.53 9.12 -14.04
CA ASP A 208 -25.98 8.87 -15.41
C ASP A 208 -25.64 7.42 -15.78
N THR A 209 -26.68 6.60 -15.93
CA THR A 209 -26.53 5.14 -16.12
C THR A 209 -25.93 4.78 -17.47
N GLN A 210 -26.13 5.62 -18.49
CA GLN A 210 -25.57 5.41 -19.81
C GLN A 210 -24.07 5.72 -19.79
N GLU A 211 -23.69 6.86 -19.21
CA GLU A 211 -22.27 7.23 -19.05
C GLU A 211 -21.54 6.23 -18.15
N TYR A 212 -22.12 5.88 -17.01
CA TYR A 212 -21.55 4.87 -16.11
C TYR A 212 -21.41 3.50 -16.78
N GLY A 213 -22.40 3.10 -17.60
CA GLY A 213 -22.39 1.86 -18.36
C GLY A 213 -21.22 1.74 -19.34
N ALA A 214 -20.65 2.86 -19.80
CA ALA A 214 -19.49 2.90 -20.69
C ALA A 214 -18.13 2.82 -19.95
N THR A 215 -18.13 2.80 -18.61
CA THR A 215 -16.90 2.79 -17.82
C THR A 215 -16.33 1.37 -17.64
N PRO A 216 -15.01 1.21 -17.40
CA PRO A 216 -14.41 -0.09 -17.09
C PRO A 216 -14.98 -0.75 -15.81
N HIS A 217 -15.56 0.05 -14.92
CA HIS A 217 -16.12 -0.42 -13.65
C HIS A 217 -17.64 -0.67 -13.70
N ALA A 218 -18.28 -0.53 -14.87
CA ALA A 218 -19.74 -0.71 -15.02
C ALA A 218 -20.26 -2.10 -14.59
N GLY A 219 -19.40 -3.11 -14.68
CA GLY A 219 -19.67 -4.51 -14.28
C GLY A 219 -19.35 -4.83 -12.83
N ILE A 220 -18.82 -3.87 -12.06
CA ILE A 220 -18.51 -4.03 -10.64
C ILE A 220 -19.77 -3.71 -9.81
N LEU A 221 -20.05 -4.52 -8.81
CA LEU A 221 -21.17 -4.29 -7.90
C LEU A 221 -20.93 -3.04 -7.08
N CYS A 222 -21.97 -2.20 -6.94
CA CYS A 222 -21.92 -1.02 -6.09
C CYS A 222 -21.46 -1.38 -4.66
N THR A 223 -21.88 -2.53 -4.13
CA THR A 223 -21.53 -3.04 -2.79
C THR A 223 -20.07 -3.48 -2.63
N GLN A 224 -19.30 -3.67 -3.71
CA GLN A 224 -17.86 -3.92 -3.63
C GLN A 224 -17.08 -2.64 -3.31
N CYS A 225 -17.63 -1.48 -3.71
CA CYS A 225 -17.06 -0.17 -3.43
C CYS A 225 -17.76 0.52 -2.24
N HIS A 226 -19.06 0.29 -2.04
CA HIS A 226 -19.85 0.82 -0.94
C HIS A 226 -20.25 -0.32 0.00
N LEU A 227 -19.36 -0.64 0.95
CA LEU A 227 -19.38 -1.90 1.69
C LEU A 227 -20.64 -2.12 2.56
N SER A 228 -21.32 -1.04 2.92
CA SER A 228 -22.51 -1.04 3.78
C SER A 228 -23.77 -0.59 3.03
N ALA A 229 -23.77 -0.59 1.69
CA ALA A 229 -24.81 0.10 0.91
C ALA A 229 -26.22 -0.47 1.10
N THR A 230 -26.29 -1.73 1.55
CA THR A 230 -27.52 -2.51 1.69
C THR A 230 -27.91 -2.68 3.16
N GLN A 231 -27.53 -1.72 4.01
CA GLN A 231 -27.75 -1.74 5.46
C GLN A 231 -28.38 -0.41 5.91
N PHE A 232 -29.05 -0.44 7.06
CA PHE A 232 -29.48 0.76 7.78
C PHE A 232 -28.28 1.63 8.18
N GLY A 233 -28.49 2.95 8.26
CA GLY A 233 -27.37 3.90 8.39
C GLY A 233 -26.64 4.09 7.06
N HIS A 234 -27.40 4.14 5.96
CA HIS A 234 -26.91 4.10 4.58
C HIS A 234 -25.84 5.15 4.24
N SER A 235 -25.72 6.27 4.95
CA SER A 235 -24.67 7.28 4.72
C SER A 235 -23.30 6.88 5.27
N GLU A 236 -23.23 5.97 6.23
CA GLU A 236 -21.99 5.54 6.89
C GLU A 236 -21.27 4.44 6.08
N GLN A 237 -20.98 4.76 4.81
CA GLN A 237 -20.36 3.82 3.89
C GLN A 237 -18.84 3.78 4.03
N GLY A 238 -18.31 2.62 4.42
CA GLY A 238 -16.91 2.31 4.18
C GLY A 238 -16.66 2.11 2.68
N LEU A 239 -15.57 2.70 2.18
CA LEU A 239 -15.15 2.47 0.80
C LEU A 239 -14.34 1.17 0.67
N GLY A 240 -14.54 0.47 -0.44
CA GLY A 240 -13.77 -0.71 -0.79
C GLY A 240 -12.30 -0.38 -1.09
N ASP A 241 -11.40 -1.30 -0.74
CA ASP A 241 -9.97 -1.17 -1.04
C ASP A 241 -9.69 -1.41 -2.54
N CYS A 242 -9.27 -0.35 -3.24
CA CYS A 242 -8.87 -0.37 -4.64
C CYS A 242 -7.81 -1.44 -4.94
N LEU A 243 -6.93 -1.76 -3.97
CA LEU A 243 -5.82 -2.70 -4.14
C LEU A 243 -6.26 -4.17 -4.22
N LYS A 244 -7.54 -4.47 -3.99
CA LYS A 244 -8.11 -5.81 -4.24
C LYS A 244 -8.15 -6.15 -5.74
N CYS A 245 -8.25 -5.14 -6.60
CA CYS A 245 -8.37 -5.30 -8.05
C CYS A 245 -7.27 -4.57 -8.82
N HIS A 246 -6.66 -3.53 -8.23
CA HIS A 246 -5.60 -2.72 -8.86
C HIS A 246 -4.26 -2.93 -8.16
N TYR A 247 -3.18 -2.70 -8.92
CA TYR A 247 -1.84 -2.66 -8.37
C TYR A 247 -1.31 -1.23 -8.38
N ARG A 248 -0.45 -0.92 -7.40
CA ARG A 248 0.26 0.36 -7.38
C ARG A 248 1.17 0.46 -8.60
N HIS A 249 1.21 1.65 -9.19
CA HIS A 249 2.14 1.98 -10.25
C HIS A 249 3.58 2.04 -9.72
N ASP A 250 4.54 1.62 -10.52
CA ASP A 250 5.96 1.77 -10.19
C ASP A 250 6.41 3.24 -10.31
N GLU A 251 7.58 3.55 -9.72
CA GLU A 251 8.08 4.92 -9.66
C GLU A 251 8.44 5.53 -11.03
N LYS A 252 8.53 4.75 -12.12
CA LYS A 252 8.69 5.30 -13.48
C LYS A 252 7.42 6.01 -13.94
N VAL A 253 6.25 5.45 -13.60
CA VAL A 253 4.95 5.99 -13.97
C VAL A 253 4.49 7.04 -12.96
N ALA A 254 4.64 6.75 -11.66
CA ALA A 254 4.18 7.65 -10.60
C ALA A 254 5.21 8.73 -10.21
N HIS A 255 6.41 8.72 -10.81
CA HIS A 255 7.59 9.54 -10.50
C HIS A 255 8.19 9.32 -9.09
N ALA A 256 7.36 8.99 -8.11
CA ALA A 256 7.71 8.55 -6.76
C ALA A 256 6.58 7.71 -6.17
N LEU A 257 6.88 6.91 -5.13
CA LEU A 257 5.83 6.24 -4.37
C LEU A 257 4.98 7.26 -3.58
N HIS A 258 3.70 7.34 -3.93
CA HIS A 258 2.70 8.14 -3.22
C HIS A 258 2.02 7.31 -2.11
N ALA A 259 2.79 6.77 -1.17
CA ALA A 259 2.29 5.85 -0.14
C ALA A 259 1.16 6.44 0.74
N ARG A 260 1.18 7.76 0.92
CA ARG A 260 0.25 8.52 1.78
C ARG A 260 -0.91 9.17 1.04
N VAL A 261 -1.05 8.92 -0.26
CA VAL A 261 -2.10 9.52 -1.08
C VAL A 261 -3.12 8.45 -1.41
N ALA A 262 -4.38 8.72 -1.07
CA ALA A 262 -5.51 7.89 -1.48
C ALA A 262 -5.54 7.80 -3.01
N CYS A 263 -5.82 6.61 -3.55
CA CYS A 263 -5.82 6.39 -5.00
C CYS A 263 -6.79 7.36 -5.68
N GLU A 264 -7.91 7.60 -5.02
CA GLU A 264 -9.01 8.45 -5.43
C GLU A 264 -8.62 9.92 -5.60
N ALA A 265 -7.67 10.43 -4.80
CA ALA A 265 -7.16 11.80 -4.94
C ALA A 265 -6.47 12.02 -6.31
N CYS A 266 -6.03 10.93 -6.95
CA CYS A 266 -5.46 10.95 -8.30
C CYS A 266 -6.45 10.39 -9.36
N HIS A 267 -7.20 9.34 -9.05
CA HIS A 267 -7.98 8.63 -10.06
C HIS A 267 -9.42 9.14 -10.22
N LEU A 268 -9.98 9.87 -9.25
CA LEU A 268 -11.33 10.43 -9.36
C LEU A 268 -11.34 11.84 -9.96
N LYS A 269 -12.45 12.17 -10.62
CA LYS A 269 -12.76 13.48 -11.17
C LYS A 269 -13.80 14.18 -10.29
N GLY A 270 -13.81 15.52 -10.32
CA GLY A 270 -14.75 16.31 -9.50
C GLY A 270 -14.45 16.17 -8.00
N ILE A 271 -13.18 16.04 -7.65
CA ILE A 271 -12.70 15.95 -6.27
C ILE A 271 -11.63 17.01 -6.01
N GLU A 272 -11.47 17.34 -4.74
CA GLU A 272 -10.38 18.14 -4.21
C GLU A 272 -9.55 17.26 -3.26
N PRO A 273 -8.25 17.06 -3.49
CA PRO A 273 -7.37 16.41 -2.54
C PRO A 273 -7.28 17.23 -1.25
N VAL A 274 -7.38 16.58 -0.10
CA VAL A 274 -7.28 17.23 1.20
C VAL A 274 -6.34 16.46 2.10
N ARG A 275 -5.63 17.17 2.98
CA ARG A 275 -4.83 16.52 4.02
C ARG A 275 -5.72 16.30 5.25
N ALA A 276 -5.85 15.06 5.70
CA ALA A 276 -6.55 14.71 6.93
C ALA A 276 -5.76 15.20 8.16
N GLU A 277 -6.45 15.77 9.14
CA GLU A 277 -5.81 16.32 10.34
C GLU A 277 -5.29 15.23 11.29
N ALA A 278 -5.94 14.06 11.31
CA ALA A 278 -5.65 12.99 12.27
C ALA A 278 -4.30 12.29 12.02
N ASP A 279 -3.99 11.99 10.75
CA ASP A 279 -2.84 11.17 10.35
C ASP A 279 -2.01 11.78 9.21
N ASN A 280 -2.37 12.99 8.75
CA ASN A 280 -1.77 13.68 7.62
C ASN A 280 -1.82 12.89 6.30
N LEU A 281 -2.69 11.90 6.14
CA LEU A 281 -2.91 11.26 4.84
C LEU A 281 -3.58 12.23 3.87
N ILE A 282 -3.31 12.05 2.57
CA ILE A 282 -3.98 12.83 1.51
C ILE A 282 -5.21 12.05 1.09
N GLU A 283 -6.35 12.50 1.59
CA GLU A 283 -7.68 12.03 1.25
C GLU A 283 -8.28 12.93 0.15
N TRP A 284 -9.58 12.80 -0.07
CA TRP A 284 -10.30 13.53 -1.10
C TRP A 284 -11.67 13.94 -0.60
N LYS A 285 -12.14 15.10 -1.06
CA LYS A 285 -13.52 15.56 -0.89
C LYS A 285 -14.16 15.72 -2.26
N ARG A 286 -15.45 15.39 -2.36
CA ARG A 286 -16.21 15.60 -3.59
C ARG A 286 -16.52 17.08 -3.75
N ILE A 287 -16.31 17.60 -4.96
CA ILE A 287 -16.78 18.92 -5.36
C ILE A 287 -18.20 18.75 -5.92
N PRO A 288 -19.20 19.50 -5.42
CA PRO A 288 -20.56 19.45 -5.95
C PRO A 288 -20.59 19.74 -7.47
N PRO A 289 -21.12 18.82 -8.29
CA PRO A 289 -21.16 19.02 -9.74
C PRO A 289 -22.29 19.98 -10.14
N PRO A 290 -22.09 20.84 -11.17
CA PRO A 290 -23.04 21.90 -11.54
C PRO A 290 -24.40 21.38 -12.04
N ASN A 291 -24.43 20.19 -12.65
CA ASN A 291 -25.64 19.54 -13.14
C ASN A 291 -26.20 18.48 -12.18
N ASN A 292 -25.65 18.40 -10.96
CA ASN A 292 -25.96 17.37 -9.98
C ASN A 292 -25.76 15.91 -10.50
N ILE A 293 -24.93 15.73 -11.53
CA ILE A 293 -24.53 14.40 -12.03
C ILE A 293 -23.15 14.05 -11.51
N SER A 294 -23.05 12.85 -10.97
CA SER A 294 -21.89 12.30 -10.30
C SER A 294 -20.82 11.88 -11.30
N VAL A 295 -19.75 12.67 -11.39
CA VAL A 295 -18.58 12.36 -12.23
C VAL A 295 -17.55 11.44 -11.55
N VAL A 296 -17.67 11.23 -10.23
CA VAL A 296 -16.74 10.36 -9.48
C VAL A 296 -16.87 8.90 -9.91
N HIS A 297 -18.07 8.46 -10.31
CA HIS A 297 -18.31 7.09 -10.75
C HIS A 297 -17.82 6.80 -12.17
N GLU A 298 -17.35 7.81 -12.92
CA GLU A 298 -16.61 7.56 -14.16
C GLU A 298 -15.39 6.67 -13.87
N MET A 299 -14.67 6.94 -12.76
CA MET A 299 -13.46 6.21 -12.33
C MET A 299 -12.39 6.04 -13.43
N VAL A 300 -12.39 6.96 -14.42
CA VAL A 300 -11.42 6.99 -15.52
C VAL A 300 -10.51 8.21 -15.36
N LEU A 301 -9.21 7.94 -15.32
CA LEU A 301 -8.18 8.98 -15.41
C LEU A 301 -7.87 9.28 -16.88
N ARG A 302 -8.52 10.32 -17.44
CA ARG A 302 -8.36 10.69 -18.87
C ARG A 302 -7.05 11.42 -19.16
N ASP A 303 -6.63 12.33 -18.28
CA ASP A 303 -5.39 13.08 -18.41
C ASP A 303 -4.48 12.79 -17.21
N ARG A 304 -3.42 12.03 -17.47
CA ARG A 304 -2.48 11.59 -16.43
C ARG A 304 -1.58 12.72 -15.95
N GLU A 305 -1.21 13.67 -16.81
CA GLU A 305 -0.29 14.75 -16.41
C GLU A 305 -1.03 15.87 -15.70
N ALA A 306 -2.21 16.25 -16.19
CA ALA A 306 -3.06 17.22 -15.50
C ALA A 306 -3.51 16.72 -14.12
N SER A 307 -3.57 15.39 -13.92
CA SER A 307 -3.88 14.79 -12.63
C SER A 307 -2.93 15.22 -11.51
N CYS A 308 -1.65 15.41 -11.84
CA CYS A 308 -0.58 15.74 -10.89
C CYS A 308 -0.69 17.18 -10.38
N THR A 309 -1.19 18.11 -11.21
CA THR A 309 -1.26 19.55 -10.87
C THR A 309 -2.26 19.84 -9.75
N ARG A 310 -3.17 18.91 -9.45
CA ARG A 310 -4.08 18.99 -8.28
C ARG A 310 -3.36 18.96 -6.95
N CYS A 311 -2.15 18.41 -6.90
CA CYS A 311 -1.30 18.40 -5.70
C CYS A 311 -0.04 19.25 -5.90
N HIS A 312 0.54 19.22 -7.10
CA HIS A 312 1.79 19.89 -7.43
C HIS A 312 1.56 21.31 -7.93
N PHE A 313 1.26 22.21 -7.00
CA PHE A 313 1.14 23.65 -7.25
C PHE A 313 1.73 24.48 -6.11
N ARG A 314 2.03 25.75 -6.39
CA ARG A 314 2.68 26.64 -5.41
C ARG A 314 1.73 26.98 -4.26
N GLY A 315 2.22 26.85 -3.03
CA GLY A 315 1.44 27.15 -1.82
C GLY A 315 0.40 26.10 -1.46
N ASN A 316 0.52 24.88 -2.01
CA ASN A 316 -0.36 23.78 -1.65
C ASN A 316 -0.22 23.43 -0.14
N LYS A 317 -1.35 23.11 0.50
CA LYS A 317 -1.39 22.66 1.91
C LYS A 317 -1.29 21.14 2.05
N LEU A 318 -1.01 20.44 0.94
CA LEU A 318 -0.94 18.98 0.85
C LEU A 318 0.48 18.47 1.15
N GLY A 319 1.47 19.37 1.20
CA GLY A 319 2.89 19.05 1.34
C GLY A 319 3.43 18.22 0.21
N ALA A 320 2.95 18.52 -1.00
CA ALA A 320 3.59 18.12 -2.22
C ALA A 320 4.58 19.22 -2.65
N VAL A 321 5.62 18.82 -3.39
CA VAL A 321 6.48 19.78 -4.09
C VAL A 321 5.65 20.51 -5.16
N SER A 322 5.87 21.81 -5.35
CA SER A 322 5.07 22.63 -6.26
C SER A 322 5.26 22.32 -7.76
N THR A 323 6.25 21.49 -8.09
CA THR A 323 6.58 21.08 -9.46
C THR A 323 6.60 19.55 -9.54
N VAL A 324 6.18 19.01 -10.68
CA VAL A 324 6.25 17.56 -10.93
C VAL A 324 7.70 17.19 -11.23
N LEU A 325 8.39 16.59 -10.26
CA LEU A 325 9.77 16.13 -10.40
C LEU A 325 9.82 14.85 -11.25
N PRO A 326 10.87 14.63 -12.06
CA PRO A 326 11.00 13.41 -12.85
C PRO A 326 11.24 12.18 -11.97
N PRO A 327 10.99 10.96 -12.49
CA PRO A 327 11.35 9.74 -11.80
C PRO A 327 12.86 9.68 -11.50
N LYS A 328 13.22 9.11 -10.35
CA LYS A 328 14.62 8.83 -10.00
C LYS A 328 15.25 7.92 -11.06
N SER A 329 16.33 8.37 -11.68
CA SER A 329 16.95 7.73 -12.85
C SER A 329 18.01 6.70 -12.48
N VAL A 330 18.62 6.09 -13.50
CA VAL A 330 19.66 5.07 -13.33
C VAL A 330 20.89 5.56 -12.54
N ILE A 331 21.22 6.85 -12.61
CA ILE A 331 22.37 7.41 -11.86
C ILE A 331 22.12 7.48 -10.34
N CYS A 332 20.86 7.42 -9.90
CA CYS A 332 20.50 7.42 -8.48
C CYS A 332 20.50 6.01 -7.86
N MET A 333 20.46 4.97 -8.70
CA MET A 333 20.32 3.57 -8.29
C MET A 333 21.40 3.08 -7.30
N PRO A 334 22.68 3.52 -7.38
CA PRO A 334 23.69 3.15 -6.39
C PRO A 334 23.40 3.64 -4.96
N CYS A 335 22.51 4.62 -4.79
CA CYS A 335 22.28 5.30 -3.51
C CYS A 335 20.95 4.93 -2.86
N HIS A 336 19.92 4.54 -3.61
CA HIS A 336 18.59 4.17 -3.11
C HIS A 336 17.72 3.56 -4.21
N SER A 337 16.48 3.17 -3.89
CA SER A 337 15.48 2.76 -4.89
C SER A 337 15.29 3.82 -5.98
N ALA A 338 15.43 3.42 -7.24
CA ALA A 338 15.34 4.26 -8.41
C ALA A 338 14.83 3.44 -9.60
N THR A 339 14.74 4.03 -10.78
CA THR A 339 14.24 3.39 -12.01
C THR A 339 15.35 3.26 -13.05
N PHE A 340 15.12 2.47 -14.10
CA PHE A 340 16.00 2.40 -15.28
C PHE A 340 15.80 3.57 -16.26
N SER A 341 15.11 4.64 -15.85
CA SER A 341 14.78 5.77 -16.72
C SER A 341 16.02 6.61 -17.03
N ILE A 342 16.08 7.13 -18.26
CA ILE A 342 17.06 8.11 -18.75
C ILE A 342 16.27 9.20 -19.47
N SER A 343 15.53 10.01 -18.71
CA SER A 343 14.60 11.00 -19.27
C SER A 343 14.93 12.44 -18.89
N ASP A 344 15.67 12.66 -17.79
CA ASP A 344 16.06 13.99 -17.36
C ASP A 344 17.44 14.40 -17.89
N LYS A 345 17.63 15.71 -18.10
CA LYS A 345 18.84 16.29 -18.67
C LYS A 345 20.10 15.99 -17.83
N THR A 346 19.97 15.99 -16.51
CA THR A 346 21.10 15.74 -15.60
C THR A 346 21.65 14.34 -15.81
N THR A 347 20.77 13.33 -15.87
CA THR A 347 21.14 11.94 -16.15
C THR A 347 21.78 11.79 -17.51
N VAL A 348 21.18 12.35 -18.56
CA VAL A 348 21.71 12.25 -19.93
C VAL A 348 23.13 12.80 -20.01
N ILE A 349 23.35 14.02 -19.49
CA ILE A 349 24.67 14.66 -19.51
C ILE A 349 25.69 13.85 -18.71
N ALA A 350 25.33 13.40 -17.50
CA ALA A 350 26.23 12.62 -16.64
C ALA A 350 26.66 11.31 -17.32
N LEU A 351 25.73 10.61 -17.97
CA LEU A 351 26.03 9.36 -18.68
C LEU A 351 26.88 9.58 -19.94
N ILE A 352 26.64 10.66 -20.70
CA ILE A 352 27.49 10.99 -21.86
C ILE A 352 28.94 11.22 -21.40
N VAL A 353 29.15 12.04 -20.37
CA VAL A 353 30.50 12.32 -19.85
C VAL A 353 31.14 11.05 -19.29
N PHE A 354 30.38 10.22 -18.58
CA PHE A 354 30.84 8.91 -18.09
C PHE A 354 31.29 7.98 -19.23
N LEU A 355 30.50 7.90 -20.30
CA LEU A 355 30.81 7.07 -21.46
C LEU A 355 32.06 7.57 -22.20
N LEU A 356 32.23 8.89 -22.35
CA LEU A 356 33.45 9.47 -22.95
C LEU A 356 34.70 9.08 -22.16
N GLY A 357 34.64 9.13 -20.83
CA GLY A 357 35.75 8.70 -19.98
C GLY A 357 36.08 7.21 -20.12
N TRP A 358 35.05 6.38 -20.26
CA TRP A 358 35.22 4.95 -20.56
C TRP A 358 35.88 4.69 -21.91
N VAL A 359 35.44 5.39 -22.96
CA VAL A 359 36.02 5.27 -24.31
C VAL A 359 37.49 5.67 -24.28
N ALA A 360 37.84 6.76 -23.59
CA ALA A 360 39.23 7.20 -23.44
C ALA A 360 40.09 6.17 -22.70
N ALA A 361 39.60 5.63 -21.57
CA ALA A 361 40.31 4.60 -20.81
C ALA A 361 40.53 3.32 -21.62
N PHE A 362 39.51 2.89 -22.36
CA PHE A 362 39.56 1.69 -23.19
C PHE A 362 40.51 1.85 -24.39
N ALA A 363 40.47 3.00 -25.05
CA ALA A 363 41.39 3.34 -26.13
C ALA A 363 42.85 3.25 -25.65
N TYR A 364 43.15 3.82 -24.49
CA TYR A 364 44.49 3.75 -23.89
C TYR A 364 44.95 2.31 -23.62
N TRP A 365 44.09 1.43 -23.10
CA TRP A 365 44.45 0.03 -22.82
C TRP A 365 44.70 -0.80 -24.07
N ILE A 366 43.91 -0.59 -25.13
CA ILE A 366 44.12 -1.29 -26.40
C ILE A 366 45.48 -0.92 -27.01
N THR A 367 45.90 0.33 -26.87
CA THR A 367 47.23 0.78 -27.29
C THR A 367 48.38 0.28 -26.41
N ALA A 368 48.13 0.01 -25.12
CA ALA A 368 49.16 -0.35 -24.14
C ALA A 368 49.46 -1.87 -24.02
N SER A 369 48.66 -2.76 -24.61
CA SER A 369 48.80 -4.21 -24.40
C SER A 369 50.04 -4.80 -25.13
N GLY A 370 51.09 -5.13 -24.37
CA GLY A 370 52.38 -5.69 -24.87
C GLY A 370 52.49 -7.22 -24.99
N SER A 371 51.38 -7.98 -25.02
CA SER A 371 51.40 -9.46 -25.06
C SER A 371 50.68 -10.10 -26.25
N TRP A 372 49.94 -9.30 -27.03
CA TRP A 372 49.22 -9.76 -28.22
C TRP A 372 49.84 -9.06 -29.43
N SER A 373 50.10 -9.80 -30.51
CA SER A 373 50.95 -9.35 -31.61
C SER A 373 50.56 -7.96 -32.13
N LYS A 374 51.55 -7.16 -32.56
CA LYS A 374 51.34 -5.81 -33.16
C LYS A 374 50.46 -5.82 -34.43
N ARG A 375 49.98 -6.97 -34.91
CA ARG A 375 49.24 -7.15 -36.17
C ARG A 375 47.73 -7.41 -36.03
N GLU A 376 47.18 -7.49 -34.83
CA GLU A 376 45.73 -7.74 -34.66
C GLU A 376 44.91 -6.45 -34.55
N ASN A 377 43.86 -6.35 -35.37
CA ASN A 377 42.87 -5.26 -35.33
C ASN A 377 42.23 -5.16 -33.94
N ALA A 378 41.99 -3.92 -33.48
CA ALA A 378 41.37 -3.65 -32.18
C ALA A 378 40.07 -4.44 -31.95
N PHE A 379 39.24 -4.59 -32.99
CA PHE A 379 38.00 -5.36 -32.94
C PHE A 379 38.22 -6.83 -32.54
N VAL A 380 39.22 -7.49 -33.11
CA VAL A 380 39.53 -8.91 -32.82
C VAL A 380 39.95 -9.09 -31.36
N LYS A 381 40.72 -8.13 -30.81
CA LYS A 381 41.11 -8.13 -29.40
C LYS A 381 39.90 -8.03 -28.47
N VAL A 382 38.94 -7.16 -28.77
CA VAL A 382 37.72 -6.99 -27.96
C VAL A 382 36.86 -8.26 -27.99
N VAL A 383 36.65 -8.83 -29.17
CA VAL A 383 35.88 -10.08 -29.33
C VAL A 383 36.55 -11.25 -28.60
N GLY A 384 37.89 -11.35 -28.66
CA GLY A 384 38.65 -12.36 -27.92
C GLY A 384 38.46 -12.25 -26.41
N ILE A 385 38.59 -11.04 -25.84
CA ILE A 385 38.35 -10.78 -24.41
C ILE A 385 36.92 -11.15 -24.01
N PHE A 386 35.94 -10.77 -24.83
CA PHE A 386 34.53 -11.07 -24.57
C PHE A 386 34.26 -12.57 -24.52
N TRP A 387 34.78 -13.33 -25.50
CA TRP A 387 34.62 -14.78 -25.53
C TRP A 387 35.36 -15.48 -24.38
N ASP A 388 36.54 -15.01 -24.02
CA ASP A 388 37.27 -15.51 -22.85
C ASP A 388 36.52 -15.25 -21.54
N CYS A 389 35.88 -14.09 -21.40
CA CYS A 389 34.99 -13.80 -20.28
C CYS A 389 33.83 -14.79 -20.21
N ILE A 390 33.11 -15.01 -21.32
CA ILE A 390 32.01 -15.99 -21.39
C ILE A 390 32.49 -17.38 -21.01
N ARG A 391 33.58 -17.87 -21.61
CA ARG A 391 34.13 -19.19 -21.32
C ARG A 391 34.49 -19.35 -19.84
N ASN A 392 35.02 -18.31 -19.21
CA ASN A 392 35.35 -18.37 -17.79
C ASN A 392 34.09 -18.41 -16.90
N ILE A 393 33.01 -17.71 -17.26
CA ILE A 393 31.73 -17.72 -16.54
C ILE A 393 31.06 -19.11 -16.60
N PHE A 394 31.10 -19.78 -17.74
CA PHE A 394 30.51 -21.11 -17.92
C PHE A 394 31.47 -22.27 -17.58
N SER A 395 32.52 -22.03 -16.80
CA SER A 395 33.49 -23.05 -16.39
C SER A 395 33.59 -23.19 -14.88
N SER A 396 34.30 -24.21 -14.39
CA SER A 396 34.60 -24.37 -12.95
C SER A 396 35.35 -23.17 -12.34
N ARG A 397 35.88 -22.27 -13.17
CA ARG A 397 36.56 -21.03 -12.75
C ARG A 397 35.60 -20.01 -12.14
N ILE A 398 34.29 -20.10 -12.43
CA ILE A 398 33.28 -19.20 -11.86
C ILE A 398 33.27 -19.24 -10.32
N ILE A 399 33.51 -20.40 -9.71
CA ILE A 399 33.56 -20.55 -8.25
C ILE A 399 34.69 -19.71 -7.66
N VAL A 400 35.85 -19.69 -8.33
CA VAL A 400 37.02 -18.92 -7.91
C VAL A 400 36.78 -17.42 -8.12
N ILE A 401 36.10 -17.04 -9.20
CA ILE A 401 35.68 -15.66 -9.47
C ILE A 401 34.71 -15.19 -8.38
N ILE A 402 33.64 -15.93 -8.11
CA ILE A 402 32.64 -15.61 -7.08
C ILE A 402 33.33 -15.48 -5.71
N LYS A 403 34.22 -16.43 -5.36
CA LYS A 403 34.98 -16.36 -4.12
C LYS A 403 35.83 -15.10 -4.04
N ALA A 404 36.47 -14.69 -5.13
CA ALA A 404 37.24 -13.45 -5.17
C ALA A 404 36.33 -12.21 -5.03
N LEU A 405 35.20 -12.16 -5.73
CA LEU A 405 34.25 -11.06 -5.60
C LEU A 405 33.66 -10.96 -4.18
N VAL A 406 33.26 -12.07 -3.57
CA VAL A 406 32.72 -12.04 -2.22
C VAL A 406 33.81 -11.71 -1.18
N VAL A 407 34.93 -12.42 -1.20
CA VAL A 407 35.93 -12.30 -0.12
C VAL A 407 36.85 -11.09 -0.31
N ASP A 408 37.33 -10.85 -1.54
CA ASP A 408 38.30 -9.79 -1.81
C ASP A 408 37.65 -8.46 -2.19
N VAL A 409 36.46 -8.45 -2.82
CA VAL A 409 35.75 -7.19 -3.18
C VAL A 409 34.74 -6.81 -2.09
N LEU A 410 33.76 -7.67 -1.77
CA LEU A 410 32.70 -7.33 -0.83
C LEU A 410 33.22 -7.23 0.62
N PHE A 411 33.92 -8.25 1.12
CA PHE A 411 34.50 -8.23 2.47
C PHE A 411 35.88 -7.56 2.54
N GLN A 412 36.46 -7.17 1.40
CA GLN A 412 37.72 -6.42 1.33
C GLN A 412 38.88 -7.08 2.09
N ARG A 413 38.96 -8.42 2.09
CA ARG A 413 39.94 -9.19 2.89
C ARG A 413 41.39 -8.74 2.70
N ARG A 414 41.78 -8.39 1.47
CA ARG A 414 43.15 -7.92 1.17
C ARG A 414 43.46 -6.61 1.89
N LEU A 415 42.51 -5.67 1.89
CA LEU A 415 42.64 -4.40 2.59
C LEU A 415 42.70 -4.62 4.10
N TYR A 416 41.89 -5.53 4.64
CA TYR A 416 41.94 -5.92 6.06
C TYR A 416 43.31 -6.45 6.48
N ARG A 417 43.89 -7.33 5.65
CA ARG A 417 45.22 -7.90 5.89
C ARG A 417 46.33 -6.86 5.82
N GLN A 418 46.20 -5.86 4.95
CA GLN A 418 47.18 -4.79 4.83
C GLN A 418 47.08 -3.77 5.96
N SER A 419 45.85 -3.38 6.34
CA SER A 419 45.62 -2.42 7.42
C SER A 419 44.17 -2.47 7.88
N ARG A 420 43.95 -2.93 9.13
CA ARG A 420 42.63 -2.97 9.75
C ARG A 420 41.95 -1.60 9.80
N SER A 421 42.72 -0.52 10.04
CA SER A 421 42.17 0.84 10.06
C SER A 421 41.74 1.36 8.69
N ARG A 422 42.52 1.10 7.62
CA ARG A 422 42.10 1.44 6.26
C ARG A 422 40.86 0.65 5.85
N TRP A 423 40.81 -0.62 6.21
CA TRP A 423 39.65 -1.47 5.97
C TRP A 423 38.40 -0.96 6.67
N LEU A 424 38.49 -0.59 7.94
CA LEU A 424 37.34 -0.06 8.69
C LEU A 424 36.81 1.22 8.05
N ILE A 425 37.68 2.21 7.80
CA ILE A 425 37.30 3.50 7.18
C ILE A 425 36.66 3.28 5.81
N HIS A 426 37.27 2.44 4.96
CA HIS A 426 36.74 2.18 3.63
C HIS A 426 35.42 1.39 3.70
N SER A 427 35.28 0.44 4.62
CA SER A 427 34.04 -0.32 4.85
C SER A 427 32.89 0.58 5.31
N MET A 428 33.17 1.60 6.14
CA MET A 428 32.18 2.61 6.55
C MET A 428 31.67 3.47 5.39
N ILE A 429 32.35 3.51 4.26
CA ILE A 429 31.87 4.20 3.05
C ILE A 429 31.23 3.18 2.11
N PHE A 430 31.96 2.14 1.74
CA PHE A 430 31.57 1.17 0.72
C PHE A 430 30.38 0.30 1.10
N LEU A 431 30.36 -0.30 2.30
CA LEU A 431 29.31 -1.25 2.68
C LEU A 431 27.93 -0.57 2.77
N PRO A 432 27.80 0.65 3.31
CA PRO A 432 26.57 1.44 3.18
C PRO A 432 26.09 1.63 1.74
N PHE A 433 26.96 1.97 0.78
CA PHE A 433 26.56 2.08 -0.63
C PHE A 433 26.10 0.73 -1.20
N VAL A 434 26.81 -0.36 -0.91
CA VAL A 434 26.38 -1.70 -1.32
C VAL A 434 25.02 -2.05 -0.74
N PHE A 435 24.81 -1.81 0.55
CA PHE A 435 23.53 -2.06 1.21
C PHE A 435 22.40 -1.29 0.53
N ARG A 436 22.58 0.02 0.30
CA ARG A 436 21.54 0.87 -0.29
C ARG A 436 21.24 0.51 -1.75
N PHE A 437 22.27 0.16 -2.53
CA PHE A 437 22.12 -0.35 -3.88
C PHE A 437 21.32 -1.67 -3.89
N VAL A 438 21.69 -2.63 -3.05
CA VAL A 438 20.99 -3.92 -2.96
C VAL A 438 19.55 -3.74 -2.49
N TRP A 439 19.32 -2.91 -1.46
CA TRP A 439 17.97 -2.57 -1.00
C TRP A 439 17.13 -1.96 -2.13
N GLY A 440 17.70 -0.98 -2.83
CA GLY A 440 17.04 -0.28 -3.93
C GLY A 440 16.71 -1.18 -5.12
N ILE A 441 17.65 -2.01 -5.57
CA ILE A 441 17.43 -2.90 -6.72
C ILE A 441 16.46 -4.03 -6.39
N VAL A 442 16.51 -4.59 -5.17
CA VAL A 442 15.54 -5.59 -4.71
C VAL A 442 14.14 -4.97 -4.66
N ALA A 443 14.01 -3.78 -4.09
CA ALA A 443 12.72 -3.07 -4.04
C ALA A 443 12.17 -2.76 -5.44
N LEU A 444 13.03 -2.40 -6.41
CA LEU A 444 12.64 -2.20 -7.80
C LEU A 444 12.19 -3.51 -8.47
N ILE A 445 13.02 -4.55 -8.45
CA ILE A 445 12.75 -5.82 -9.15
C ILE A 445 11.49 -6.49 -8.58
N VAL A 446 11.34 -6.51 -7.26
CA VAL A 446 10.17 -7.12 -6.62
C VAL A 446 8.92 -6.30 -6.87
N SER A 447 8.98 -4.96 -6.91
CA SER A 447 7.79 -4.14 -7.18
C SER A 447 7.32 -4.29 -8.62
N LEU A 448 8.23 -4.49 -9.57
CA LEU A 448 7.89 -4.78 -10.97
C LEU A 448 7.36 -6.20 -11.19
N SER A 449 7.93 -7.20 -10.50
CA SER A 449 7.59 -8.62 -10.73
C SER A 449 6.45 -9.14 -9.85
N LYS A 450 6.26 -8.59 -8.64
CA LYS A 450 5.28 -9.01 -7.63
C LYS A 450 4.64 -7.79 -6.93
N PRO A 451 3.94 -6.91 -7.65
CA PRO A 451 3.36 -5.69 -7.08
C PRO A 451 2.29 -5.95 -6.00
N GLN A 452 1.74 -7.16 -5.91
CA GLN A 452 0.79 -7.55 -4.85
C GLN A 452 1.45 -7.76 -3.48
N TRP A 453 2.77 -7.88 -3.41
CA TRP A 453 3.48 -8.15 -2.15
C TRP A 453 3.62 -6.87 -1.31
N ARG A 454 2.83 -6.77 -0.24
CA ARG A 454 2.76 -5.58 0.62
C ARG A 454 4.12 -5.10 1.16
N PHE A 455 5.05 -6.02 1.46
CA PHE A 455 6.34 -5.65 2.03
C PHE A 455 7.22 -4.84 1.07
N VAL A 456 7.08 -5.00 -0.25
CA VAL A 456 7.92 -4.25 -1.19
C VAL A 456 7.59 -2.76 -1.17
N TRP A 457 6.31 -2.43 -0.95
CA TRP A 457 5.87 -1.04 -0.81
C TRP A 457 6.34 -0.43 0.51
N ALA A 458 6.49 -1.23 1.57
CA ALA A 458 7.13 -0.78 2.80
C ALA A 458 8.65 -0.52 2.62
N MET A 459 9.33 -1.31 1.79
CA MET A 459 10.75 -1.08 1.44
C MET A 459 10.94 0.20 0.60
N LEU A 460 9.97 0.54 -0.25
CA LEU A 460 9.98 1.74 -1.08
C LEU A 460 9.50 3.00 -0.32
N ASP A 461 8.67 2.83 0.70
CA ASP A 461 8.17 3.93 1.51
C ASP A 461 9.27 4.49 2.42
N LYS A 462 9.65 5.73 2.13
CA LYS A 462 10.69 6.48 2.84
C LYS A 462 10.29 6.81 4.28
N ASN A 463 9.00 6.77 4.61
CA ASN A 463 8.51 6.98 5.98
C ASN A 463 8.35 5.68 6.76
N TYR A 464 8.53 4.53 6.12
CA TYR A 464 8.41 3.26 6.82
C TYR A 464 9.52 3.17 7.87
N PRO A 465 9.21 2.85 9.15
CA PRO A 465 10.15 2.91 10.27
C PRO A 465 11.52 2.27 9.99
N LEU A 466 11.50 1.05 9.45
CA LEU A 466 12.71 0.29 9.16
C LEU A 466 13.52 0.92 8.02
N THR A 467 12.85 1.38 6.97
CA THR A 467 13.48 2.01 5.81
C THR A 467 14.15 3.31 6.22
N GLY A 468 13.44 4.18 6.95
CA GLY A 468 13.97 5.44 7.47
C GLY A 468 15.19 5.23 8.39
N PHE A 469 15.08 4.32 9.37
CA PHE A 469 16.17 4.00 10.29
C PHE A 469 17.44 3.53 9.56
N LEU A 470 17.31 2.54 8.66
CA LEU A 470 18.47 1.97 7.96
C LEU A 470 19.12 3.00 7.04
N PHE A 471 18.34 3.87 6.42
CA PHE A 471 18.85 4.89 5.51
C PHE A 471 19.55 6.03 6.27
N ASP A 472 19.05 6.42 7.44
CA ASP A 472 19.75 7.39 8.28
C ASP A 472 21.04 6.82 8.87
N LEU A 473 20.98 5.60 9.42
CA LEU A 473 22.15 4.93 9.98
C LEU A 473 23.26 4.81 8.92
N THR A 474 22.93 4.31 7.74
CA THR A 474 23.92 4.15 6.67
C THR A 474 24.44 5.50 6.16
N GLY A 475 23.62 6.54 6.11
CA GLY A 475 24.05 7.90 5.78
C GLY A 475 25.08 8.45 6.78
N LEU A 476 24.82 8.31 8.08
CA LEU A 476 25.75 8.76 9.12
C LEU A 476 27.04 7.96 9.16
N VAL A 477 26.97 6.64 8.92
CA VAL A 477 28.17 5.80 8.82
C VAL A 477 29.06 6.24 7.65
N ILE A 478 28.48 6.64 6.51
CA ILE A 478 29.24 7.21 5.39
C ILE A 478 29.91 8.52 5.80
N ILE A 479 29.18 9.44 6.44
CA ILE A 479 29.75 10.72 6.91
C ILE A 479 30.91 10.47 7.88
N ALA A 480 30.74 9.58 8.86
CA ALA A 480 31.80 9.22 9.78
C ALA A 480 33.01 8.61 9.05
N GLY A 481 32.79 7.74 8.06
CA GLY A 481 33.84 7.18 7.21
C GLY A 481 34.61 8.26 6.45
N ILE A 482 33.93 9.26 5.89
CA ILE A 482 34.56 10.39 5.18
C ILE A 482 35.36 11.27 6.13
N VAL A 483 34.83 11.57 7.31
CA VAL A 483 35.54 12.35 8.34
C VAL A 483 36.83 11.61 8.76
N LEU A 484 36.74 10.31 9.06
CA LEU A 484 37.92 9.51 9.42
C LEU A 484 38.91 9.39 8.27
N ALA A 485 38.44 9.24 7.03
CA ALA A 485 39.30 9.23 5.84
C ALA A 485 40.05 10.56 5.66
N SER A 486 39.38 11.68 5.95
CA SER A 486 39.95 13.03 5.85
C SER A 486 40.97 13.29 6.95
N ILE A 487 40.63 12.95 8.21
CA ILE A 487 41.55 13.05 9.36
C ILE A 487 42.80 12.20 9.11
N ARG A 488 42.66 10.94 8.69
CA ARG A 488 43.79 10.07 8.37
C ARG A 488 44.63 10.60 7.22
N GLY A 489 43.99 11.14 6.19
CA GLY A 489 44.67 11.75 5.05
C GLY A 489 45.47 12.99 5.44
N PHE A 490 44.97 13.77 6.40
CA PHE A 490 45.66 14.94 6.95
C PHE A 490 46.86 14.54 7.82
N ILE A 491 46.67 13.62 8.76
CA ILE A 491 47.74 13.15 9.67
C ILE A 491 48.89 12.52 8.88
N ASN A 492 48.58 11.61 7.95
CA ASN A 492 49.60 10.84 7.22
C ASN A 492 50.17 11.58 6.00
N ARG A 493 49.91 12.90 5.87
CA ARG A 493 50.40 13.69 4.73
C ARG A 493 51.92 13.78 4.70
N LYS A 494 52.57 13.86 5.86
CA LYS A 494 54.03 14.02 6.00
C LYS A 494 54.80 12.71 5.80
N GLU A 495 54.17 11.57 6.07
CA GLU A 495 54.77 10.21 5.96
C GLU A 495 54.59 9.59 4.57
N ARG A 496 54.15 10.36 3.57
CA ARG A 496 53.85 9.86 2.23
C ARG A 496 55.12 9.66 1.43
N LEU A 497 55.28 8.48 0.83
CA LEU A 497 56.37 8.22 -0.11
C LEU A 497 56.27 9.18 -1.32
N PRO A 498 57.37 9.84 -1.71
CA PRO A 498 57.41 10.68 -2.91
C PRO A 498 56.96 9.91 -4.16
N GLY A 499 56.16 10.54 -5.02
CA GLY A 499 55.66 9.94 -6.26
C GLY A 499 54.38 9.10 -6.12
N LEU A 500 53.88 8.85 -4.90
CA LEU A 500 52.56 8.24 -4.73
C LEU A 500 51.45 9.27 -4.97
N PRO A 501 50.43 8.93 -5.76
CA PRO A 501 49.36 9.87 -6.04
C PRO A 501 48.59 10.29 -4.74
N ASP A 502 48.25 11.58 -4.59
CA ASP A 502 47.53 12.17 -3.44
C ASP A 502 46.08 11.69 -3.15
N GLN A 503 45.54 11.88 -1.95
CA GLN A 503 44.13 11.55 -1.70
C GLN A 503 43.18 12.34 -2.62
N ASP A 504 42.17 11.67 -3.18
CA ASP A 504 41.15 12.30 -4.04
C ASP A 504 40.14 13.08 -3.20
N LYS A 505 40.51 14.32 -2.85
CA LYS A 505 39.68 15.20 -2.02
C LYS A 505 38.39 15.62 -2.71
N VAL A 506 38.40 15.73 -4.05
CA VAL A 506 37.23 16.08 -4.84
C VAL A 506 36.18 14.98 -4.74
N ALA A 507 36.58 13.72 -4.92
CA ALA A 507 35.66 12.59 -4.74
C ALA A 507 35.06 12.54 -3.33
N LEU A 508 35.88 12.70 -2.28
CA LEU A 508 35.39 12.71 -0.90
C LEU A 508 34.42 13.87 -0.63
N GLY A 509 34.72 15.07 -1.15
CA GLY A 509 33.86 16.23 -1.05
C GLY A 509 32.52 16.03 -1.76
N LEU A 510 32.52 15.45 -2.96
CA LEU A 510 31.30 15.13 -3.71
C LEU A 510 30.43 14.12 -2.95
N ILE A 511 31.01 13.02 -2.46
CA ILE A 511 30.27 12.02 -1.68
C ILE A 511 29.69 12.66 -0.41
N ALA A 512 30.47 13.48 0.31
CA ALA A 512 29.98 14.19 1.49
C ALA A 512 28.80 15.11 1.15
N ALA A 513 28.92 15.90 0.09
CA ALA A 513 27.88 16.82 -0.36
C ALA A 513 26.58 16.08 -0.75
N ILE A 514 26.68 14.96 -1.46
CA ILE A 514 25.52 14.12 -1.82
C ILE A 514 24.79 13.64 -0.56
N VAL A 515 25.53 13.07 0.41
CA VAL A 515 24.94 12.51 1.62
C VAL A 515 24.34 13.60 2.51
N VAL A 516 25.05 14.71 2.72
CA VAL A 516 24.54 15.85 3.49
C VAL A 516 23.27 16.42 2.84
N MET A 517 23.27 16.65 1.52
CA MET A 517 22.09 17.12 0.81
C MET A 517 20.92 16.11 0.91
N GLY A 518 21.22 14.81 0.98
CA GLY A 518 20.23 13.77 1.24
C GLY A 518 19.50 13.95 2.57
N PHE A 519 20.23 14.25 3.66
CA PHE A 519 19.63 14.55 4.96
C PHE A 519 18.77 15.82 4.94
N PHE A 520 19.22 16.88 4.24
CA PHE A 520 18.42 18.09 4.05
C PHE A 520 17.13 17.83 3.27
N LEU A 521 17.19 17.02 2.21
CA LEU A 521 16.02 16.60 1.46
C LEU A 521 15.06 15.78 2.32
N GLU A 522 15.57 14.85 3.11
CA GLU A 522 14.73 14.08 4.02
C GLU A 522 14.07 14.94 5.09
N GLY A 523 14.82 15.84 5.73
CA GLY A 523 14.28 16.76 6.71
C GLY A 523 13.21 17.68 6.12
N ALA A 524 13.44 18.24 4.93
CA ALA A 524 12.47 19.07 4.22
C ALA A 524 11.20 18.27 3.86
N ARG A 525 11.35 17.02 3.41
CA ARG A 525 10.22 16.10 3.14
C ARG A 525 9.40 15.82 4.40
N ILE A 526 10.05 15.53 5.52
CA ILE A 526 9.38 15.25 6.80
C ILE A 526 8.59 16.47 7.28
N ALA A 527 9.21 17.66 7.26
CA ALA A 527 8.56 18.91 7.68
C ALA A 527 7.39 19.29 6.76
N MET A 528 7.61 19.29 5.43
CA MET A 528 6.59 19.61 4.42
C MET A 528 5.37 18.69 4.53
N THR A 529 5.60 17.42 4.88
CA THR A 529 4.54 16.42 4.98
C THR A 529 3.94 16.26 6.38
N GLY A 530 4.26 17.17 7.32
CA GLY A 530 3.61 17.26 8.63
C GLY A 530 4.06 16.20 9.65
N TRP A 531 5.32 15.75 9.61
CA TRP A 531 5.85 14.73 10.54
C TRP A 531 5.00 13.46 10.61
N PRO A 532 4.88 12.72 9.50
CA PRO A 532 4.10 11.48 9.48
C PRO A 532 4.61 10.47 10.50
N HIS A 533 3.70 9.62 10.98
CA HIS A 533 4.05 8.46 11.77
C HIS A 533 5.10 7.59 11.05
N GLY A 534 6.10 7.13 11.78
CA GLY A 534 7.24 6.39 11.28
C GLY A 534 8.44 7.26 10.89
N ALA A 535 8.26 8.55 10.62
CA ALA A 535 9.39 9.46 10.32
C ALA A 535 10.30 9.72 11.52
N GLU A 536 9.85 9.46 12.75
CA GLU A 536 10.67 9.51 13.96
C GLU A 536 11.86 8.55 13.94
N TYR A 537 11.78 7.46 13.16
CA TYR A 537 12.86 6.49 13.01
C TYR A 537 13.96 6.96 12.06
N ALA A 538 13.66 7.90 11.16
CA ALA A 538 14.68 8.66 10.43
C ALA A 538 15.22 9.77 11.34
N PHE A 539 15.97 9.40 12.37
CA PHE A 539 16.40 10.28 13.47
C PHE A 539 17.25 11.50 13.03
N GLY A 540 18.17 11.33 12.08
CA GLY A 540 18.95 12.40 11.47
C GLY A 540 18.08 13.29 10.59
N GLY A 541 17.23 12.69 9.75
CA GLY A 541 16.22 13.41 8.98
C GLY A 541 15.25 14.20 9.86
N ARG A 542 14.82 13.62 10.98
CA ARG A 542 13.94 14.21 11.99
C ARG A 542 14.60 15.40 12.67
N LEU A 543 15.88 15.31 13.01
CA LEU A 543 16.64 16.44 13.55
C LEU A 543 16.70 17.58 12.53
N VAL A 544 17.07 17.27 11.28
CA VAL A 544 17.16 18.28 10.21
C VAL A 544 15.80 18.89 9.88
N SER A 545 14.71 18.12 9.99
CA SER A 545 13.35 18.62 9.77
C SER A 545 12.96 19.77 10.69
N MET A 546 13.55 19.86 11.89
CA MET A 546 13.27 20.94 12.84
C MET A 546 13.76 22.30 12.31
N LEU A 547 14.79 22.32 11.46
CA LEU A 547 15.28 23.54 10.81
C LEU A 547 14.26 24.13 9.82
N PHE A 548 13.31 23.32 9.38
CA PHE A 548 12.28 23.68 8.41
C PHE A 548 10.91 23.91 9.06
N ALA A 549 10.80 23.78 10.38
CA ALA A 549 9.54 24.00 11.08
C ALA A 549 9.04 25.45 10.88
N GLY A 550 7.76 25.60 10.53
CA GLY A 550 7.13 26.90 10.30
C GLY A 550 7.50 27.59 8.98
N SER A 551 8.29 26.96 8.09
CA SER A 551 8.64 27.56 6.80
C SER A 551 7.52 27.38 5.76
N GLY A 552 7.03 28.50 5.20
CA GLY A 552 5.85 28.53 4.34
C GLY A 552 6.06 28.21 2.85
N ASN A 553 7.32 28.09 2.39
CA ASN A 553 7.66 27.90 0.96
C ASN A 553 8.41 26.57 0.70
N LEU A 554 8.26 25.57 1.55
CA LEU A 554 8.96 24.28 1.42
C LEU A 554 8.60 23.53 0.14
N ASP A 555 7.38 23.67 -0.34
CA ASP A 555 6.90 23.13 -1.61
C ASP A 555 7.79 23.55 -2.79
N LEU A 556 8.30 24.78 -2.80
CA LEU A 556 9.22 25.28 -3.83
C LEU A 556 10.68 24.92 -3.54
N VAL A 557 11.11 25.12 -2.30
CA VAL A 557 12.51 24.90 -1.88
C VAL A 557 12.91 23.43 -2.02
N TYR A 558 12.00 22.51 -1.70
CA TYR A 558 12.22 21.07 -1.84
C TYR A 558 12.60 20.68 -3.26
N GLY A 559 11.88 21.20 -4.27
CA GLY A 559 12.17 20.90 -5.68
C GLY A 559 13.58 21.34 -6.09
N ARG A 560 14.05 22.50 -5.59
CA ARG A 560 15.42 22.98 -5.83
C ARG A 560 16.46 22.11 -5.16
N MET A 561 16.25 21.75 -3.89
CA MET A 561 17.12 20.82 -3.17
C MET A 561 17.23 19.48 -3.88
N TRP A 562 16.12 19.02 -4.48
CA TRP A 562 16.09 17.75 -5.22
C TRP A 562 17.00 17.82 -6.44
N TYR A 563 16.93 18.89 -7.23
CA TYR A 563 17.83 19.08 -8.37
C TYR A 563 19.29 19.24 -7.95
N VAL A 564 19.58 19.96 -6.86
CA VAL A 564 20.95 20.08 -6.34
C VAL A 564 21.51 18.69 -6.01
N HIS A 565 20.74 17.86 -5.31
CA HIS A 565 21.15 16.49 -5.01
C HIS A 565 21.38 15.65 -6.27
N ALA A 566 20.43 15.68 -7.22
CA ALA A 566 20.56 14.95 -8.49
C ALA A 566 21.78 15.40 -9.31
N ILE A 567 22.07 16.71 -9.36
CA ILE A 567 23.24 17.27 -10.05
C ILE A 567 24.53 16.84 -9.37
N LEU A 568 24.60 16.85 -8.03
CA LEU A 568 25.77 16.35 -7.30
C LEU A 568 26.03 14.87 -7.59
N THR A 569 24.98 14.05 -7.63
CA THR A 569 25.08 12.64 -8.02
C THR A 569 25.56 12.48 -9.47
N GLY A 570 24.99 13.25 -10.40
CA GLY A 570 25.41 13.26 -11.81
C GLY A 570 26.87 13.68 -11.98
N ALA A 571 27.31 14.71 -11.24
CA ALA A 571 28.70 15.18 -11.23
C ALA A 571 29.65 14.10 -10.69
N PHE A 572 29.27 13.39 -9.62
CA PHE A 572 30.06 12.27 -9.11
C PHE A 572 30.20 11.15 -10.14
N VAL A 573 29.09 10.73 -10.78
CA VAL A 573 29.10 9.69 -11.83
C VAL A 573 30.00 10.12 -13.00
N ALA A 574 29.81 11.34 -13.51
CA ALA A 574 30.64 11.89 -14.58
C ALA A 574 32.13 11.95 -14.22
N TYR A 575 32.46 12.16 -12.94
CA TYR A 575 33.83 12.23 -12.43
C TYR A 575 34.50 10.85 -12.26
N VAL A 576 33.74 9.75 -12.15
CA VAL A 576 34.27 8.39 -11.90
C VAL A 576 35.40 7.98 -12.86
N PRO A 577 35.22 8.01 -14.20
CA PRO A 577 36.22 7.46 -15.12
C PRO A 577 37.47 8.32 -15.26
N PHE A 578 37.43 9.58 -14.82
CA PHE A 578 38.56 10.52 -14.88
C PHE A 578 39.30 10.66 -13.55
N SER A 579 38.87 9.94 -12.53
CA SER A 579 39.36 10.10 -11.16
C SER A 579 39.80 8.78 -10.55
N ARG A 580 40.18 8.83 -9.28
CA ARG A 580 40.56 7.61 -8.56
C ARG A 580 39.39 6.72 -8.27
N MET A 581 38.17 7.24 -8.38
CA MET A 581 36.95 6.45 -8.20
C MET A 581 36.78 5.39 -9.27
N PHE A 582 37.55 5.42 -10.36
CA PHE A 582 37.59 4.34 -11.34
C PHE A 582 37.94 2.97 -10.74
N HIS A 583 38.60 2.94 -9.56
CA HIS A 583 38.82 1.71 -8.82
C HIS A 583 37.54 0.96 -8.45
N ILE A 584 36.39 1.65 -8.32
CA ILE A 584 35.08 1.04 -8.05
C ILE A 584 34.73 0.02 -9.13
N ILE A 585 35.16 0.27 -10.36
CA ILE A 585 34.91 -0.60 -11.52
C ILE A 585 36.10 -1.54 -11.74
N MET A 586 37.32 -1.02 -11.73
CA MET A 586 38.48 -1.79 -12.15
C MET A 586 38.99 -2.77 -11.09
N ALA A 587 38.84 -2.47 -9.80
CA ALA A 587 39.32 -3.39 -8.76
C ALA A 587 38.58 -4.75 -8.80
N PRO A 588 37.23 -4.81 -8.90
CA PRO A 588 36.52 -6.09 -9.08
C PRO A 588 36.98 -6.88 -10.30
N ILE A 589 37.14 -6.22 -11.45
CA ILE A 589 37.57 -6.84 -12.71
C ILE A 589 38.97 -7.44 -12.57
N VAL A 590 39.93 -6.64 -12.12
CA VAL A 590 41.33 -7.07 -11.98
C VAL A 590 41.48 -8.18 -10.93
N LEU A 591 40.73 -8.12 -9.83
CA LEU A 591 40.75 -9.17 -8.81
C LEU A 591 40.17 -10.49 -9.33
N ALA A 592 39.09 -10.44 -10.11
CA ALA A 592 38.52 -11.62 -10.77
C ALA A 592 39.50 -12.24 -11.77
N MET A 593 40.12 -11.42 -12.63
CA MET A 593 41.12 -11.88 -13.61
C MET A 593 42.33 -12.54 -12.93
N ASN A 594 42.83 -11.93 -11.85
CA ASN A 594 43.94 -12.47 -11.08
C ASN A 594 43.58 -13.80 -10.41
N ALA A 595 42.35 -13.96 -9.93
CA ALA A 595 41.90 -15.20 -9.32
C ALA A 595 41.88 -16.35 -10.34
N VAL A 596 41.46 -16.07 -11.58
CA VAL A 596 41.49 -17.03 -12.69
C VAL A 596 42.92 -17.40 -13.07
N SER A 597 43.83 -16.41 -13.21
CA SER A 597 45.21 -16.66 -13.62
C SER A 597 45.99 -17.50 -12.60
N VAL A 598 45.79 -17.26 -11.30
CA VAL A 598 46.40 -18.04 -10.22
C VAL A 598 45.84 -19.46 -10.18
N HIS A 599 44.53 -19.65 -10.39
CA HIS A 599 43.94 -20.99 -10.46
C HIS A 599 44.46 -21.79 -11.66
N GLY A 600 44.64 -21.14 -12.81
CA GLY A 600 45.23 -21.75 -14.00
C GLY A 600 46.68 -22.22 -13.78
N ARG A 601 47.48 -21.45 -13.05
CA ARG A 601 48.87 -21.83 -12.68
C ARG A 601 48.97 -22.94 -11.65
N ARG A 602 47.93 -23.20 -10.87
CA ARG A 602 47.90 -24.30 -9.88
C ARG A 602 47.41 -25.64 -10.44
N LYS A 603 46.76 -25.61 -11.62
CA LYS A 603 46.30 -26.80 -12.34
C LYS A 603 47.30 -27.31 -13.38
N LYS A 604 48.21 -26.44 -13.82
CA LYS A 604 49.45 -26.81 -14.52
C LYS A 604 50.48 -27.14 -13.46
#